data_AF-A0A518LNX9-F1
#
_entry.id   AF-A0A518LNX9-F1
#
_cell.length_a   1.000
_cell.length_b   1.000
_cell.length_c   1.000
_cell.angle_alpha   90.00
_cell.angle_beta   90.00
_cell.angle_gamma   90.00
#
_symmetry.space_group_name_H-M   'P 1'
#
loop_
_entity.id
_entity.type
_entity.pdbx_description
1 polymer ?
#
loop_
_entity_poly.entity_id
_entity_poly.type
_entity_poly.pdbx_seq_one_letter_code
_entity_poly.pdbx_strand_id
1 'polypeptide(L)'
;MQSYDSQNNDDCRRTLKAFSRFDETPHEAVIELRDGQYRLVGSKSDAKQGDRLAVLREIIGSNSAGMTSEDVREAWPESGTVPKPSIRTIRGDFAKGVAAGWFKSSGTGHRNDPLRYFNNSIPASTTSIGAGIESDGELYGDSGFESGGEAA
;
A
#
# COMPACT_ATOMS: atom_id res chain seq x y z
N MET A 1 -0.75 24.83 -5.59
CA MET A 1 -1.11 23.39 -5.53
C MET A 1 -2.06 23.11 -6.68
N GLN A 2 -1.80 22.09 -7.50
CA GLN A 2 -2.62 21.77 -8.68
C GLN A 2 -3.42 20.47 -8.43
N SER A 3 -4.63 20.36 -8.98
CA SER A 3 -5.36 19.09 -9.03
C SER A 3 -4.50 18.01 -9.72
N TYR A 4 -4.51 16.79 -9.18
CA TYR A 4 -3.79 15.67 -9.80
C TYR A 4 -4.50 15.22 -11.09
N ASP A 5 -5.81 14.98 -11.00
CA ASP A 5 -6.71 14.77 -12.13
C ASP A 5 -7.66 15.96 -12.20
N SER A 6 -7.61 16.73 -13.29
CA SER A 6 -8.49 17.89 -13.48
C SER A 6 -9.86 17.53 -14.04
N GLN A 7 -10.03 16.30 -14.55
CA GLN A 7 -11.29 15.82 -15.11
C GLN A 7 -12.16 15.13 -14.06
N ASN A 8 -11.55 14.70 -12.94
CA ASN A 8 -12.25 14.08 -11.83
C ASN A 8 -12.33 15.02 -10.61
N ASN A 9 -13.50 15.60 -10.39
CA ASN A 9 -13.74 16.51 -9.26
C ASN A 9 -13.75 15.80 -7.90
N ASP A 10 -14.00 14.49 -7.87
CA ASP A 10 -13.99 13.69 -6.64
C ASP A 10 -12.57 13.25 -6.24
N ASP A 11 -11.58 13.45 -7.12
CA ASP A 11 -10.19 13.14 -6.81
C ASP A 11 -9.63 14.16 -5.80
N CYS A 12 -9.45 13.69 -4.58
CA CYS A 12 -8.92 14.45 -3.46
C CYS A 12 -7.38 14.60 -3.50
N ARG A 13 -6.73 14.14 -4.58
CA ARG A 13 -5.28 14.24 -4.75
C ARG A 13 -4.85 15.53 -5.40
N ARG A 14 -3.66 15.97 -5.01
CA ARG A 14 -3.06 17.23 -5.45
C ARG A 14 -1.58 17.04 -5.71
N THR A 15 -1.08 17.71 -6.75
CA THR A 15 0.36 17.80 -7.02
C THR A 15 0.94 19.04 -6.32
N LEU A 16 1.93 18.81 -5.46
CA LEU A 16 2.83 19.81 -4.92
C LEU A 16 4.07 19.93 -5.79
N LYS A 17 4.50 21.17 -6.03
CA LYS A 17 5.82 21.48 -6.61
C LYS A 17 6.68 22.06 -5.49
N ALA A 18 7.89 21.54 -5.35
CA ALA A 18 8.86 22.04 -4.38
C ALA A 18 10.04 22.68 -5.10
N PHE A 19 10.48 23.81 -4.57
CA PHE A 19 11.73 24.47 -4.97
C PHE A 19 12.68 24.37 -3.79
N SER A 20 13.71 23.55 -3.93
CA SER A 20 14.68 23.27 -2.88
C SER A 20 16.09 23.39 -3.44
N ARG A 21 17.06 23.64 -2.56
CA ARG A 21 18.49 23.62 -2.90
C ARG A 21 19.14 22.26 -2.62
N PHE A 22 18.36 21.34 -2.07
CA PHE A 22 18.78 20.01 -1.66
C PHE A 22 18.32 18.99 -2.70
N ASP A 23 19.26 18.21 -3.22
CA ASP A 23 19.00 17.22 -4.27
C ASP A 23 18.09 16.07 -3.79
N GLU A 24 18.03 15.85 -2.48
CA GLU A 24 17.17 14.81 -1.89
C GLU A 24 15.69 15.23 -1.87
N THR A 25 15.39 16.52 -2.10
CA THR A 25 14.01 17.01 -2.09
C THR A 25 13.33 16.74 -3.44
N PRO A 26 12.23 15.96 -3.47
CA PRO A 26 11.50 15.72 -4.71
C PRO A 26 10.94 17.03 -5.29
N HIS A 27 11.18 17.28 -6.57
CA HIS A 27 10.64 18.46 -7.26
C HIS A 27 9.11 18.46 -7.34
N GLU A 28 8.50 17.27 -7.35
CA GLU A 28 7.06 17.10 -7.26
C GLU A 28 6.67 15.94 -6.35
N ALA A 29 5.54 16.11 -5.66
CA ALA A 29 4.93 15.08 -4.85
C ALA A 29 3.40 15.13 -5.02
N VAL A 30 2.77 13.96 -5.04
CA VAL A 30 1.32 13.79 -5.00
C VAL A 30 0.92 13.51 -3.56
N ILE A 31 -0.04 14.27 -3.07
CA ILE A 31 -0.66 14.06 -1.76
C ILE A 31 -2.15 13.83 -1.93
N GLU A 32 -2.75 13.07 -1.02
CA GLU A 32 -4.19 12.76 -0.97
C GLU A 32 -4.78 13.34 0.32
N LEU A 33 -5.96 13.97 0.23
CA LEU A 33 -6.76 14.28 1.42
C LEU A 33 -7.66 13.09 1.76
N ARG A 34 -7.43 12.45 2.91
CA ARG A 34 -8.23 11.32 3.39
C ARG A 34 -8.47 11.45 4.89
N ASP A 35 -9.72 11.27 5.33
CA ASP A 35 -10.12 11.38 6.74
C ASP A 35 -9.74 12.75 7.37
N GLY A 36 -9.79 13.83 6.58
CA GLY A 36 -9.41 15.17 7.01
C GLY A 36 -7.89 15.41 7.13
N GLN A 37 -7.06 14.45 6.72
CA GLN A 37 -5.60 14.54 6.80
C GLN A 37 -4.94 14.35 5.43
N TYR A 38 -3.87 15.11 5.17
CA TYR A 38 -3.06 14.89 3.98
C TYR A 38 -2.08 13.73 4.17
N ARG A 39 -2.07 12.81 3.22
CA ARG A 39 -1.13 11.68 3.17
C ARG A 39 -0.28 11.77 1.90
N LEU A 40 1.00 11.42 2.02
CA LEU A 40 1.90 11.34 0.88
C LEU A 40 1.56 10.09 0.05
N VAL A 41 1.28 10.28 -1.24
CA VAL A 41 1.11 9.18 -2.20
C VAL A 41 2.45 8.82 -2.83
N GLY A 42 3.29 9.82 -3.10
CA GLY A 42 4.61 9.65 -3.73
C GLY A 42 4.78 10.56 -4.93
N SER A 43 5.46 10.10 -5.98
CA SER A 43 5.53 10.79 -7.26
C SER A 43 4.23 10.63 -8.07
N LYS A 44 4.10 11.35 -9.18
CA LYS A 44 3.00 11.10 -10.14
C LYS A 44 3.04 9.70 -10.73
N SER A 45 4.22 9.14 -10.91
CA SER A 45 4.38 7.78 -11.43
C SER A 45 3.86 6.76 -10.41
N ASP A 46 4.10 6.99 -9.12
CA ASP A 46 3.61 6.15 -8.03
C ASP A 46 2.08 6.24 -7.93
N ALA A 47 1.51 7.45 -8.01
CA ALA A 47 0.06 7.65 -8.01
C ALA A 47 -0.62 6.91 -9.17
N LYS A 48 -0.13 7.10 -10.41
CA LYS A 48 -0.65 6.39 -11.60
C LYS A 48 -0.49 4.87 -11.48
N GLN A 49 0.60 4.41 -10.87
CA GLN A 49 0.81 3.00 -10.61
C GLN A 49 -0.20 2.47 -9.59
N GLY A 50 -0.44 3.19 -8.50
CA GLY A 50 -1.47 2.84 -7.51
C GLY A 50 -2.85 2.72 -8.15
N ASP A 51 -3.22 3.67 -9.01
CA ASP A 51 -4.49 3.64 -9.76
C ASP A 51 -4.62 2.37 -10.60
N ARG A 52 -3.56 2.02 -11.36
CA ARG A 52 -3.56 0.79 -12.17
C ARG A 52 -3.61 -0.46 -11.30
N LEU A 53 -2.90 -0.49 -10.17
CA LEU A 53 -2.87 -1.65 -9.27
C LEU A 53 -4.24 -1.91 -8.63
N ALA A 54 -5.02 -0.86 -8.36
CA ALA A 54 -6.41 -1.02 -7.93
C ALA A 54 -7.26 -1.71 -9.02
N VAL A 55 -7.20 -1.22 -10.27
CA VAL A 55 -7.90 -1.84 -11.40
C VAL A 55 -7.46 -3.28 -11.64
N LEU A 56 -6.15 -3.56 -11.54
CA LEU A 56 -5.61 -4.93 -11.67
C LEU A 56 -6.22 -5.90 -10.64
N ARG A 57 -6.37 -5.45 -9.38
CA ARG A 57 -6.99 -6.26 -8.33
C ARG A 57 -8.47 -6.53 -8.61
N GLU A 58 -9.19 -5.54 -9.13
CA GLU A 58 -10.60 -5.69 -9.50
C GLU A 58 -10.78 -6.67 -10.67
N ILE A 59 -9.97 -6.54 -11.73
CA ILE A 59 -10.01 -7.43 -12.89
C ILE A 59 -9.70 -8.87 -12.50
N ILE A 60 -8.66 -9.10 -11.68
CA ILE A 60 -8.33 -10.45 -11.19
C ILE A 60 -9.44 -10.99 -10.27
N GLY A 61 -10.01 -10.12 -9.43
CA GLY A 61 -11.09 -10.46 -8.51
C GLY A 61 -10.77 -11.71 -7.67
N SER A 62 -11.72 -12.64 -7.60
CA SER A 62 -11.54 -13.94 -6.94
C SER A 62 -11.26 -15.08 -7.93
N ASN A 63 -10.72 -14.77 -9.12
CA ASN A 63 -10.48 -15.77 -10.15
C ASN A 63 -9.40 -16.77 -9.70
N SER A 64 -9.83 -17.99 -9.40
CA SER A 64 -8.96 -19.07 -8.91
C SER A 64 -8.05 -19.65 -9.99
N ALA A 65 -8.32 -19.43 -11.28
CA ALA A 65 -7.47 -19.88 -12.37
C ALA A 65 -6.27 -18.94 -12.62
N GLY A 66 -6.34 -17.71 -12.12
CA GLY A 66 -5.34 -16.67 -12.37
C GLY A 66 -5.33 -16.17 -13.81
N MET A 67 -4.91 -14.92 -13.99
CA MET A 67 -4.96 -14.25 -15.30
C MET A 67 -3.57 -13.92 -15.81
N THR A 68 -3.37 -14.00 -17.12
CA THR A 68 -2.15 -13.51 -17.78
C THR A 68 -2.21 -11.99 -17.96
N SER A 69 -1.09 -11.37 -18.32
CA SER A 69 -1.07 -9.92 -18.62
C SER A 69 -1.93 -9.58 -19.85
N GLU A 70 -2.02 -10.51 -20.79
CA GLU A 70 -2.83 -10.42 -22.00
C GLU A 70 -4.32 -10.46 -21.64
N ASP A 71 -4.75 -11.45 -20.83
CA ASP A 71 -6.15 -11.58 -20.37
C ASP A 71 -6.59 -10.31 -19.63
N VAL A 72 -5.74 -9.80 -18.74
CA VAL A 72 -6.03 -8.59 -17.95
C VAL A 72 -6.12 -7.35 -18.83
N ARG A 73 -5.26 -7.26 -19.85
CA ARG A 73 -5.35 -6.15 -20.81
C ARG A 73 -6.66 -6.23 -21.59
N GLU A 74 -7.07 -7.42 -22.01
CA GLU A 74 -8.32 -7.61 -22.73
C GLU A 74 -9.51 -7.19 -21.86
N ALA A 75 -9.54 -7.65 -20.61
CA ALA A 75 -10.56 -7.32 -19.62
C ALA A 75 -10.45 -5.88 -19.04
N TRP A 76 -9.58 -5.03 -19.56
CA TRP A 76 -9.42 -3.67 -19.04
C TRP A 76 -10.68 -2.82 -19.31
N PRO A 77 -11.29 -2.18 -18.29
CA PRO A 77 -12.49 -1.39 -18.45
C PRO A 77 -12.31 -0.24 -19.46
N GLU A 78 -13.20 -0.17 -20.46
CA GLU A 78 -13.17 0.91 -21.47
C GLU A 78 -13.75 2.23 -20.95
N SER A 79 -14.68 2.17 -19.98
CA SER A 79 -15.36 3.32 -19.37
C SER A 79 -14.72 3.81 -18.07
N GLY A 80 -13.56 3.26 -17.68
CA GLY A 80 -12.88 3.61 -16.43
C GLY A 80 -12.10 4.93 -16.50
N THR A 81 -11.79 5.51 -15.33
CA THR A 81 -10.93 6.70 -15.19
C THR A 81 -9.46 6.42 -15.49
N VAL A 82 -9.03 5.15 -15.39
CA VAL A 82 -7.64 4.74 -15.62
C VAL A 82 -7.48 4.24 -17.06
N PRO A 83 -6.65 4.90 -17.89
CA PRO A 83 -6.49 4.53 -19.29
C PRO A 83 -5.84 3.15 -19.44
N LYS A 84 -6.28 2.41 -20.46
CA LYS A 84 -5.78 1.06 -20.78
C LYS A 84 -4.26 1.05 -21.00
N PRO A 85 -3.48 0.41 -20.12
CA PRO A 85 -2.03 0.41 -20.21
C PRO A 85 -1.51 -0.57 -21.28
N SER A 86 -0.24 -0.41 -21.63
CA SER A 86 0.46 -1.38 -22.48
C SER A 86 0.70 -2.70 -21.72
N ILE A 87 0.88 -3.80 -22.44
CA ILE A 87 1.25 -5.10 -21.84
C ILE A 87 2.54 -4.98 -21.01
N ARG A 88 3.53 -4.23 -21.50
CA ARG A 88 4.80 -4.00 -20.79
C ARG A 88 4.57 -3.32 -19.44
N THR A 89 3.69 -2.32 -19.41
CA THR A 89 3.32 -1.61 -18.18
C THR A 89 2.63 -2.54 -17.19
N ILE A 90 1.66 -3.34 -17.65
CA ILE A 90 0.95 -4.33 -16.82
C ILE A 90 1.94 -5.33 -16.20
N ARG A 91 2.87 -5.87 -16.99
CA ARG A 91 3.92 -6.77 -16.48
C ARG A 91 4.80 -6.11 -15.42
N GLY A 92 5.18 -4.84 -15.62
CA GLY A 92 5.95 -4.07 -14.66
C GLY A 92 5.19 -3.81 -13.35
N ASP A 93 3.90 -3.52 -13.44
CA ASP A 93 3.03 -3.34 -12.28
C ASP A 93 2.85 -4.65 -11.51
N PHE A 94 2.66 -5.78 -12.21
CA PHE A 94 2.62 -7.08 -11.57
C PHE A 94 3.92 -7.46 -10.89
N ALA A 95 5.07 -7.26 -11.52
CA ALA A 95 6.36 -7.56 -10.92
C ALA A 95 6.55 -6.79 -9.59
N LYS A 96 6.21 -5.50 -9.59
CA LYS A 96 6.24 -4.66 -8.38
C LYS A 96 5.20 -5.10 -7.35
N GLY A 97 3.98 -5.43 -7.78
CA GLY A 97 2.91 -5.88 -6.89
C GLY A 97 3.20 -7.26 -6.26
N VAL A 98 3.85 -8.18 -6.99
CA VAL A 98 4.33 -9.47 -6.45
C VAL A 98 5.44 -9.23 -5.43
N ALA A 99 6.42 -8.35 -5.74
CA ALA A 99 7.47 -7.99 -4.79
C ALA A 99 6.91 -7.33 -3.52
N ALA A 100 5.82 -6.56 -3.64
CA ALA A 100 5.09 -5.97 -2.51
C ALA A 100 4.11 -6.94 -1.82
N GLY A 101 3.99 -8.19 -2.29
CA GLY A 101 3.10 -9.20 -1.72
C GLY A 101 1.61 -8.98 -2.01
N TRP A 102 1.25 -8.11 -2.96
CA TRP A 102 -0.13 -7.83 -3.34
C TRP A 102 -0.72 -8.87 -4.29
N PHE A 103 0.16 -9.50 -5.08
CA PHE A 103 -0.20 -10.58 -5.99
C PHE A 103 0.69 -11.79 -5.75
N LYS A 104 0.20 -12.96 -6.15
CA LYS A 104 1.03 -14.15 -6.37
C LYS A 104 1.15 -14.38 -7.87
N SER A 105 2.26 -14.99 -8.28
CA SER A 105 2.46 -15.45 -9.64
C SER A 105 2.68 -16.97 -9.68
N SER A 106 2.21 -17.62 -10.73
CA SER A 106 2.46 -19.04 -11.03
C SER A 106 2.84 -19.22 -12.50
N GLY A 107 3.63 -20.25 -12.78
CA GLY A 107 4.17 -20.54 -14.12
C GLY A 107 5.51 -19.85 -14.38
N THR A 108 6.22 -20.28 -15.41
CA THR A 108 7.58 -19.78 -15.74
C THR A 108 7.60 -18.67 -16.78
N GLY A 109 6.46 -18.36 -17.41
CA GLY A 109 6.37 -17.37 -18.49
C GLY A 109 6.85 -17.89 -19.86
N HIS A 110 6.93 -19.20 -20.04
CA HIS A 110 7.24 -19.83 -21.32
C HIS A 110 5.96 -20.06 -22.14
N ARG A 111 6.11 -20.33 -23.45
CA ARG A 111 4.97 -20.51 -24.37
C ARG A 111 3.94 -21.54 -23.88
N ASN A 112 4.39 -22.62 -23.25
CA ASN A 112 3.53 -23.69 -22.75
C ASN A 112 3.22 -23.59 -21.24
N ASP A 113 3.80 -22.59 -20.56
CA ASP A 113 3.57 -22.33 -19.13
C ASP A 113 3.56 -20.81 -18.88
N PRO A 114 2.47 -20.12 -19.27
CA PRO A 114 2.39 -18.68 -19.19
C PRO A 114 2.35 -18.21 -17.73
N LEU A 115 2.91 -17.04 -17.48
CA LEU A 115 2.91 -16.44 -16.14
C LEU A 115 1.50 -15.93 -15.81
N ARG A 116 0.89 -16.51 -14.78
CA ARG A 116 -0.46 -16.19 -14.29
C ARG A 116 -0.39 -15.49 -12.95
N TYR A 117 -1.26 -14.50 -12.77
CA TYR A 117 -1.32 -13.68 -11.56
C TYR A 117 -2.62 -13.91 -10.80
N PHE A 118 -2.51 -13.86 -9.47
CA PHE A 118 -3.59 -14.09 -8.53
C PHE A 118 -3.59 -12.97 -7.49
N ASN A 119 -4.76 -12.59 -7.00
CA ASN A 119 -4.86 -11.71 -5.85
C ASN A 119 -4.28 -12.42 -4.62
N ASN A 120 -3.38 -11.75 -3.91
CA ASN A 120 -2.96 -12.20 -2.60
C ASN A 120 -3.85 -11.50 -1.57
N SER A 121 -4.90 -12.18 -1.11
CA SER A 121 -5.49 -11.80 0.17
C SER A 121 -4.42 -12.06 1.22
N ILE A 122 -3.86 -10.99 1.79
CA ILE A 122 -3.19 -11.11 3.08
C ILE A 122 -4.31 -11.59 4.02
N PRO A 123 -4.26 -12.83 4.55
CA PRO A 123 -5.26 -13.22 5.53
C PRO A 123 -5.15 -12.20 6.66
N ALA A 124 -6.27 -11.58 7.03
CA ALA A 124 -6.33 -10.68 8.17
C ALA A 124 -5.60 -11.40 9.30
N SER A 125 -4.42 -10.91 9.66
CA SER A 125 -3.61 -11.57 10.66
C SER A 125 -4.49 -11.63 11.90
N THR A 126 -4.81 -12.86 12.31
CA THR A 126 -5.44 -13.14 13.59
C THR A 126 -4.47 -12.63 14.64
N THR A 127 -4.58 -11.34 14.95
CA THR A 127 -4.03 -10.73 16.15
C THR A 127 -4.89 -11.26 17.30
N SER A 128 -4.67 -12.52 17.67
CA SER A 128 -4.94 -12.99 19.02
C SER A 128 -3.86 -12.38 19.92
N ILE A 129 -3.95 -11.06 20.18
CA ILE A 129 -3.39 -10.49 21.40
C ILE A 129 -4.44 -10.77 22.47
N GLY A 130 -4.30 -11.93 23.09
CA GLY A 130 -5.26 -12.45 24.05
C GLY A 130 -4.72 -13.69 24.72
N ALA A 131 -3.54 -13.59 25.34
CA ALA A 131 -3.05 -14.57 26.30
C ALA A 131 -2.24 -13.83 27.38
N GLY A 132 -2.93 -13.54 28.48
CA GLY A 132 -2.39 -13.43 29.85
C GLY A 132 -1.16 -12.58 30.09
N ILE A 133 -1.36 -11.30 30.44
CA ILE A 133 -0.56 -10.70 31.51
C ILE A 133 -1.35 -10.97 32.78
N GLU A 134 -1.07 -12.10 33.43
CA GLU A 134 -1.42 -12.29 34.83
C GLU A 134 -0.54 -11.32 35.62
N SER A 135 -1.14 -10.20 36.00
CA SER A 135 -0.56 -9.24 36.92
C SER A 135 -0.75 -9.80 38.33
N ASP A 136 0.21 -10.60 38.78
CA ASP A 136 0.29 -11.05 40.16
C ASP A 136 0.59 -9.85 41.05
N GLY A 137 -0.48 -9.32 41.65
CA GLY A 137 -0.39 -8.32 42.69
C GLY A 137 0.24 -8.89 43.94
N GLU A 138 1.55 -8.69 44.11
CA GLU A 138 2.17 -8.76 45.43
C GLU A 138 1.97 -7.42 46.17
N LEU A 139 0.95 -7.43 47.02
CA LEU A 139 0.75 -6.54 48.16
C LEU A 139 1.66 -7.01 49.32
N TYR A 140 2.82 -6.38 49.51
CA TYR A 140 3.60 -6.36 50.76
C TYR A 140 4.50 -5.12 50.71
N GLY A 141 4.59 -4.23 51.68
CA GLY A 141 3.98 -4.10 52.99
C GLY A 141 4.47 -2.75 53.53
N ASP A 142 3.52 -1.99 54.06
CA ASP A 142 3.76 -0.84 54.93
C ASP A 142 4.53 -1.31 56.18
N SER A 143 5.72 -0.75 56.42
CA SER A 143 6.28 -0.63 57.77
C SER A 143 7.45 0.36 57.81
N GLY A 144 7.23 1.46 58.52
CA GLY A 144 8.17 2.09 59.48
C GLY A 144 9.49 2.63 58.91
N PHE A 145 9.69 3.95 58.87
CA PHE A 145 10.23 4.72 60.01
C PHE A 145 11.59 4.19 60.49
N GLU A 146 12.68 4.89 60.16
CA GLU A 146 13.53 5.53 61.19
C GLU A 146 14.45 6.60 60.59
N SER A 147 14.47 7.72 61.29
CA SER A 147 15.27 8.91 61.11
C SER A 147 16.69 8.75 61.65
N GLY A 148 17.67 9.38 61.00
CA GLY A 148 18.99 9.68 61.55
C GLY A 148 20.09 9.37 60.53
N GLY A 149 21.07 10.21 60.24
CA GLY A 149 21.47 11.46 60.87
C GLY A 149 22.52 12.15 60.01
N GLU A 150 22.67 13.43 60.33
CA GLU A 150 23.65 14.40 59.86
C GLU A 150 25.08 14.06 60.27
N ALA A 151 26.04 14.63 59.51
CA ALA A 151 27.48 14.88 59.76
C ALA A 151 28.36 14.25 58.66
N ALA A 152 29.34 14.93 58.04
CA ALA A 152 29.85 16.28 58.15
C ALA A 152 30.57 16.64 56.83
#